data_AF-A0A1R3GL70-F1
#
_entry.id   AF-A0A1R3GL70-F1
#
_cell.length_a   1.000
_cell.length_b   1.000
_cell.length_c   1.000
_cell.angle_alpha   90.00
_cell.angle_beta   90.00
_cell.angle_gamma   90.00
#
_symmetry.space_group_name_H-M   'P 1'
#
loop_
_entity.id
_entity.type
_entity.pdbx_description
1 polymer ?
#
loop_
_entity_poly.entity_id
_entity_poly.type
_entity_poly.pdbx_seq_one_letter_code
_entity_poly.pdbx_strand_id
1 'polypeptide(L)'
;MTGCGAHMLIKYPKNTGKFQIKEFVADHNHVLHVASCAHMMRSQQKMSKAQAMEVDFVDEYGIKLQSSYELMRIQVGGHDGLSFTKEDMKNYLRSKRQ
;
A
#
# COMPACT_ATOMS: atom_id res chain seq x y z
N MET A 1 19.68 2.55 -6.75
CA MET A 1 19.32 2.93 -5.36
C MET A 1 20.00 4.25 -5.05
N THR A 2 19.31 5.19 -4.41
CA THR A 2 19.78 6.58 -4.18
C THR A 2 20.87 6.70 -3.11
N GLY A 3 21.19 5.64 -2.37
CA GLY A 3 22.19 5.67 -1.29
C GLY A 3 21.81 6.64 -0.16
N CYS A 4 20.50 6.85 0.07
CA CYS A 4 20.00 7.81 1.03
C CYS A 4 20.36 7.41 2.47
N GLY A 5 20.90 8.36 3.24
CA GLY A 5 21.25 8.19 4.65
C GLY A 5 20.12 8.51 5.63
N ALA A 6 18.94 8.91 5.15
CA ALA A 6 17.79 9.21 6.00
C ALA A 6 17.34 7.95 6.75
N HIS A 7 17.25 8.03 8.08
CA HIS A 7 16.89 6.90 8.92
C HIS A 7 16.38 7.33 10.30
N MET A 8 15.74 6.39 11.00
CA MET A 8 15.33 6.53 12.39
C MET A 8 15.73 5.28 13.17
N LEU A 9 16.53 5.46 14.23
CA LEU A 9 16.92 4.38 15.12
C LEU A 9 16.07 4.42 16.39
N ILE A 10 15.28 3.37 16.60
CA ILE A 10 14.42 3.23 17.78
C ILE A 10 15.04 2.19 18.73
N LYS A 11 15.03 2.49 20.02
CA LYS A 11 15.37 1.56 21.10
C LYS A 11 14.16 1.31 21.99
N TYR A 12 14.13 0.15 22.63
CA TYR A 12 13.13 -0.20 23.64
C TYR A 12 13.82 -0.61 24.95
N PRO A 13 14.13 0.35 25.84
CA PRO A 13 14.74 0.04 27.13
C PRO A 13 13.72 -0.60 28.08
N LYS A 14 13.95 -1.86 28.48
CA LYS A 14 13.05 -2.64 29.34
C LYS A 14 12.71 -1.95 30.67
N ASN A 15 13.63 -1.16 31.21
CA ASN A 15 13.46 -0.41 32.46
C ASN A 15 12.42 0.73 32.34
N THR A 16 12.29 1.33 31.16
CA THR A 16 11.31 2.40 30.91
C THR A 16 10.00 1.87 30.32
N GLY A 17 10.04 0.69 29.68
CA GLY A 17 8.89 0.12 28.99
C GLY A 17 8.35 0.98 27.84
N LYS A 18 9.17 1.90 27.31
CA LYS A 18 8.76 2.87 26.28
C LYS A 18 9.74 2.83 25.11
N PHE A 19 9.22 3.00 23.90
CA PHE A 19 10.05 3.23 22.71
C PHE A 19 10.72 4.61 22.80
N GLN A 20 11.99 4.66 22.46
CA GLN A 20 12.80 5.88 22.48
C GLN A 20 13.53 6.03 21.15
N ILE A 21 13.49 7.24 20.57
CA ILE A 21 14.25 7.57 19.38
C ILE A 21 15.69 7.86 19.83
N LYS A 22 16.64 7.05 19.36
CA LYS A 22 18.08 7.25 19.61
C LYS A 22 18.70 8.17 18.56
N GLU A 23 18.26 8.06 17.32
CA GLU A 23 18.83 8.80 16.20
C GLU A 23 17.75 9.04 15.15
N PHE A 24 17.75 10.24 14.58
CA PHE A 24 16.82 10.62 13.51
C PHE A 24 17.56 11.51 12.53
N VAL A 25 17.75 11.01 11.30
CA VAL A 25 18.30 11.75 10.18
C VAL A 25 17.16 11.97 9.18
N ALA A 26 16.64 13.18 9.16
CA ALA A 26 15.50 13.56 8.33
C ALA A 26 15.88 13.93 6.90
N ASP A 27 17.13 14.32 6.67
CA ASP A 27 17.55 14.88 5.38
C ASP A 27 17.69 13.79 4.32
N HIS A 28 17.02 14.01 3.19
CA HIS A 28 17.07 13.13 2.04
C HIS A 28 17.96 13.72 0.95
N ASN A 29 18.71 12.86 0.27
CA ASN A 29 19.51 13.23 -0.91
C ASN A 29 18.73 13.09 -2.23
N HIS A 30 17.42 12.95 -2.16
CA HIS A 30 16.52 12.78 -3.29
C HIS A 30 15.17 13.43 -3.00
N VAL A 31 14.40 13.70 -4.05
CA VAL A 31 13.03 14.18 -3.91
C VAL A 31 12.20 13.12 -3.19
N LEU A 32 11.41 13.55 -2.20
CA LEU A 32 10.44 12.69 -1.54
C LEU A 32 9.37 12.24 -2.54
N HIS A 33 8.79 11.07 -2.35
CA HIS A 33 7.71 10.62 -3.23
C HIS A 33 6.54 11.61 -3.19
N VAL A 34 6.10 12.04 -4.38
CA VAL A 34 4.89 12.84 -4.55
C VAL A 34 3.66 12.02 -4.17
N ALA A 35 2.68 12.66 -3.53
CA ALA A 35 1.46 12.02 -3.04
C ALA A 35 0.67 11.29 -4.16
N SER A 36 0.72 11.79 -5.40
CA SER A 36 0.13 11.12 -6.57
C SER A 36 0.72 9.73 -6.80
N CYS A 37 1.99 9.52 -6.49
CA CYS A 37 2.69 8.24 -6.61
C CYS A 37 2.59 7.36 -5.36
N ALA A 38 1.86 7.79 -4.32
CA ALA A 38 1.76 7.03 -3.07
C ALA A 38 1.12 5.65 -3.26
N HIS A 39 0.18 5.52 -4.20
CA HIS A 39 -0.44 4.25 -4.58
C HIS A 39 0.57 3.22 -5.15
N MET A 40 1.75 3.65 -5.59
CA MET A 40 2.83 2.77 -6.03
C MET A 40 3.73 2.29 -4.89
N MET A 41 3.65 2.90 -3.71
CA MET A 41 4.43 2.46 -2.54
C MET A 41 3.73 1.28 -1.88
N ARG A 42 4.38 0.11 -1.85
CA ARG A 42 3.86 -1.10 -1.19
C ARG A 42 3.42 -0.89 0.27
N SER A 43 4.11 -0.03 1.02
CA SER A 43 3.73 0.30 2.41
C SER A 43 2.47 1.15 2.53
N GLN A 44 2.07 1.82 1.45
CA GLN A 44 0.87 2.65 1.36
C GLN A 44 -0.25 1.98 0.55
N GLN A 45 0.06 0.89 -0.17
CA GLN A 45 -0.93 0.06 -0.85
C GLN A 45 -1.83 -0.59 0.17
N LYS A 46 -3.02 -0.03 0.35
CA LYS A 46 -4.05 -0.56 1.23
C LYS A 46 -5.37 -0.48 0.49
N MET A 47 -5.94 -1.65 0.23
CA MET A 47 -7.29 -1.74 -0.28
C MET A 47 -8.26 -1.22 0.79
N SER A 48 -9.03 -0.20 0.43
CA SER A 48 -10.07 0.34 1.31
C SER A 48 -11.21 -0.67 1.50
N LYS A 49 -12.04 -0.47 2.53
CA LYS A 49 -13.22 -1.33 2.75
C LYS A 49 -14.18 -1.31 1.56
N ALA A 50 -14.37 -0.14 0.94
CA ALA A 50 -15.25 0.02 -0.22
C ALA A 50 -14.71 -0.77 -1.43
N GLN A 51 -13.42 -0.61 -1.74
CA GLN A 51 -12.78 -1.37 -2.83
C GLN A 51 -12.77 -2.87 -2.56
N ALA A 52 -12.55 -3.30 -1.31
CA ALA A 52 -12.61 -4.70 -0.94
C ALA A 52 -14.01 -5.30 -1.19
N MET A 53 -15.08 -4.57 -0.85
CA MET A 53 -16.46 -4.97 -1.13
C MET A 53 -16.73 -5.05 -2.63
N GLU A 54 -16.20 -4.13 -3.42
CA GLU A 54 -16.32 -4.17 -4.88
C GLU A 54 -15.55 -5.36 -5.47
N VAL A 55 -14.38 -5.69 -4.91
CA VAL A 55 -13.59 -6.89 -5.25
C VAL A 55 -14.35 -8.18 -4.92
N ASP A 56 -15.04 -8.23 -3.78
CA ASP A 56 -15.89 -9.36 -3.41
C ASP A 56 -17.05 -9.52 -4.41
N PHE A 57 -17.72 -8.42 -4.73
CA PHE A 57 -18.84 -8.42 -5.67
C PHE A 57 -18.41 -8.95 -7.04
N VAL A 58 -17.35 -8.42 -7.64
CA VAL A 58 -16.91 -8.89 -8.96
C VAL A 58 -16.40 -10.34 -8.97
N ASP A 59 -15.86 -10.85 -7.86
CA ASP A 59 -15.49 -12.28 -7.71
C ASP A 59 -16.73 -13.17 -7.62
N GLU A 60 -17.77 -12.73 -6.89
CA GLU A 60 -19.06 -13.44 -6.77
C GLU A 60 -19.75 -13.61 -8.13
N TYR A 61 -19.70 -12.59 -8.99
CA TYR A 61 -20.21 -12.67 -10.36
C TYR A 61 -19.25 -13.36 -11.35
N GLY A 62 -18.14 -13.93 -10.86
CA GLY A 62 -17.20 -14.71 -11.68
C GLY A 62 -16.45 -13.90 -12.74
N ILE A 63 -16.34 -12.58 -12.56
CA ILE A 63 -15.62 -11.72 -13.50
C ILE A 63 -14.12 -12.02 -13.37
N LYS A 64 -13.45 -12.18 -14.51
CA LYS A 64 -12.00 -12.45 -14.53
C LYS A 64 -11.25 -11.32 -13.84
N LEU A 65 -10.29 -11.67 -12.99
CA LEU A 65 -9.42 -10.75 -12.25
C LEU A 65 -8.84 -9.59 -13.10
N GLN A 66 -8.48 -9.85 -14.36
CA GLN A 66 -8.00 -8.79 -15.27
C GLN A 66 -9.06 -7.75 -15.55
N SER A 67 -10.25 -8.21 -15.95
CA SER A 67 -11.38 -7.36 -16.30
C SER A 67 -11.89 -6.60 -15.09
N SER A 68 -11.93 -7.25 -13.92
CA SER A 68 -12.29 -6.61 -12.65
C SER A 68 -11.32 -5.49 -12.26
N TYR A 69 -10.02 -5.75 -12.31
CA TYR A 69 -9.00 -4.75 -12.01
C TYR A 69 -9.06 -3.57 -13.00
N GLU A 70 -9.26 -3.86 -14.29
CA GLU A 70 -9.38 -2.83 -15.32
C GLU A 70 -10.63 -1.96 -15.12
N LEU A 71 -11.77 -2.58 -14.78
CA LEU A 71 -13.02 -1.88 -14.48
C LEU A 71 -12.83 -0.90 -13.32
N MET A 72 -12.28 -1.37 -12.21
CA MET A 72 -12.01 -0.54 -11.02
C MET A 72 -11.04 0.59 -11.33
N ARG A 73 -10.00 0.32 -12.10
CA ARG A 73 -9.05 1.34 -12.56
C ARG A 73 -9.77 2.44 -13.35
N ILE A 74 -10.66 2.08 -14.27
CA ILE A 74 -11.40 3.06 -15.07
C ILE A 74 -12.37 3.86 -14.18
N GLN A 75 -13.07 3.21 -13.26
CA GLN A 75 -14.03 3.87 -12.35
C GLN A 75 -13.39 4.97 -11.49
N VAL A 76 -12.14 4.77 -11.06
CA VAL A 76 -11.41 5.73 -10.23
C VAL A 76 -10.57 6.73 -11.03
N GLY A 77 -10.73 6.77 -12.36
CA GLY A 77 -10.04 7.73 -13.23
C GLY A 77 -8.59 7.37 -13.58
N GLY A 78 -8.21 6.10 -13.45
CA GLY A 78 -6.90 5.58 -13.82
C GLY A 78 -6.14 4.96 -12.65
N HIS A 79 -4.83 4.79 -12.83
CA HIS A 79 -3.98 4.18 -11.81
C HIS A 79 -3.89 5.00 -10.52
N ASP A 80 -3.86 6.33 -10.64
CA ASP A 80 -3.69 7.23 -9.50
C ASP A 80 -4.85 7.17 -8.50
N GLY A 81 -6.05 6.78 -8.96
CA GLY A 81 -7.23 6.63 -8.11
C GLY A 81 -7.34 5.27 -7.41
N LEU A 82 -6.51 4.28 -7.79
CA LEU A 82 -6.58 2.94 -7.24
C LEU A 82 -5.47 2.74 -6.19
N SER A 83 -5.86 2.51 -4.93
CA SER A 83 -4.91 2.38 -3.82
C SER A 83 -4.27 1.00 -3.67
N PHE A 84 -4.49 0.10 -4.65
CA PHE A 84 -4.01 -1.26 -4.63
C PHE A 84 -3.66 -1.72 -6.05
N THR A 85 -2.76 -2.68 -6.17
CA THR A 85 -2.36 -3.27 -7.43
C THR A 85 -3.19 -4.50 -7.75
N LYS A 86 -3.10 -4.97 -8.99
CA LYS A 86 -3.68 -6.25 -9.40
C LYS A 86 -3.17 -7.43 -8.56
N GLU A 87 -1.93 -7.37 -8.11
CA GLU A 87 -1.34 -8.40 -7.25
C GLU A 87 -1.95 -8.37 -5.84
N ASP A 88 -2.22 -7.18 -5.30
CA ASP A 88 -2.93 -7.02 -4.03
C ASP A 88 -4.35 -7.59 -4.08
N MET A 89 -5.09 -7.34 -5.18
CA MET A 89 -6.41 -7.93 -5.41
C MET A 89 -6.34 -9.47 -5.45
N LYS A 90 -5.35 -10.02 -6.17
CA LYS A 90 -5.13 -11.47 -6.22
C LYS A 90 -4.83 -12.06 -4.85
N ASN A 91 -3.96 -11.40 -4.07
CA ASN A 91 -3.57 -11.83 -2.74
C ASN A 91 -4.75 -11.78 -1.76
N TYR A 92 -5.58 -10.74 -1.85
CA TYR A 92 -6.80 -10.61 -1.07
C TYR A 92 -7.79 -11.75 -1.34
N LEU A 93 -8.14 -12.00 -2.60
CA LEU A 93 -9.04 -13.10 -2.96
C LEU A 93 -8.49 -14.46 -2.52
N ARG A 94 -7.17 -14.67 -2.63
CA ARG A 94 -6.51 -15.89 -2.12
C ARG A 94 -6.59 -16.01 -0.59
N SER A 95 -6.50 -14.90 0.14
CA SER A 95 -6.61 -14.91 1.61
C SER A 95 -8.02 -15.22 2.09
N LYS A 96 -9.05 -14.88 1.33
CA LYS A 96 -10.46 -15.16 1.67
C LYS A 96 -10.91 -16.59 1.39
N ARG A 97 -10.21 -17.30 0.52
CA ARG A 97 -10.50 -18.71 0.17
C ARG A 97 -9.86 -19.70 1.13
N GLN A 98 -9.03 -19.24 2.06
CA GLN A 98 -8.42 -20.03 3.13
C GLN A 98 -9.26 -19.89 4.40
#